data_AF-A0A920FI73-F1
#
_entry.id   AF-A0A920FI73-F1
#
_cell.length_a   1.000
_cell.length_b   1.000
_cell.length_c   1.000
_cell.angle_alpha   90.00
_cell.angle_beta   90.00
_cell.angle_gamma   90.00
#
_symmetry.space_group_name_H-M   'P 1'
#
loop_
_entity.id
_entity.type
_entity.pdbx_description
1 polymer ?
#
loop_
_entity_poly.entity_id
_entity_poly.type
_entity_poly.pdbx_seq_one_letter_code
_entity_poly.pdbx_strand_id
1 'polypeptide(L)'
;MFHDHHNGKLNRYKIRFRDYVNTKNTFLEVKFKSNKGETIKSRKEIAYRSREFNLENNKFIGENSPYNPSNLDKKLSNTFQRITLANVANKERVTIDNIINFSHKKDNKILQNLVVIEIKKSKNNMDSSINQLLKMNGIRPTSFSKYVIGSLLINPNLKYNRFKKKLSYLNTIHDGTIWH
;
A
#
# COMPACT_ATOMS: atom_id res chain seq x y z
N MET A 1 -10.56 -9.77 -0.17
CA MET A 1 -9.47 -8.77 0.02
C MET A 1 -9.96 -7.31 0.09
N PHE A 2 -10.44 -6.69 -1.00
CA PHE A 2 -10.90 -5.29 -0.95
C PHE A 2 -12.08 -5.12 0.03
N HIS A 3 -13.14 -5.92 -0.12
CA HIS A 3 -14.32 -5.86 0.75
C HIS A 3 -13.97 -6.10 2.22
N ASP A 4 -13.08 -7.05 2.54
CA ASP A 4 -12.61 -7.28 3.91
C ASP A 4 -11.94 -6.02 4.49
N HIS A 5 -11.11 -5.34 3.70
CA HIS A 5 -10.48 -4.09 4.12
C HIS A 5 -11.50 -2.96 4.29
N HIS A 6 -12.41 -2.81 3.31
CA HIS A 6 -13.44 -1.79 3.33
C HIS A 6 -14.34 -1.95 4.56
N ASN A 7 -14.79 -3.16 4.84
CA ASN A 7 -15.66 -3.48 5.97
C ASN A 7 -14.90 -3.46 7.31
N GLY A 8 -13.58 -3.28 7.29
CA GLY A 8 -12.77 -3.19 8.51
C GLY A 8 -12.53 -4.53 9.18
N LYS A 9 -12.76 -5.65 8.48
CA LYS A 9 -12.57 -7.01 9.00
C LYS A 9 -11.19 -7.16 9.63
N LEU A 10 -11.15 -7.60 10.88
CA LEU A 10 -9.94 -7.62 11.69
C LEU A 10 -8.88 -8.56 11.09
N ASN A 11 -9.28 -9.81 10.82
CA ASN A 11 -8.48 -10.80 10.10
C ASN A 11 -8.63 -10.57 8.59
N ARG A 12 -7.55 -10.18 7.91
CA ARG A 12 -7.59 -9.89 6.48
C ARG A 12 -6.24 -10.04 5.81
N TYR A 13 -6.28 -10.41 4.53
CA TYR A 13 -5.09 -10.68 3.72
C TYR A 13 -4.92 -9.66 2.60
N LYS A 14 -3.68 -9.49 2.16
CA LYS A 14 -3.30 -8.80 0.91
C LYS A 14 -2.17 -9.57 0.24
N ILE A 15 -2.34 -9.88 -1.04
CA ILE A 15 -1.35 -10.56 -1.87
C ILE A 15 -0.86 -9.55 -2.91
N ARG A 16 0.46 -9.48 -3.11
CA ARG A 16 1.05 -8.59 -4.11
C ARG A 16 2.39 -9.08 -4.61
N PHE A 17 2.67 -8.82 -5.88
CA PHE A 17 4.03 -8.77 -6.39
C PHE A 17 4.62 -7.38 -6.16
N ARG A 18 5.90 -7.31 -5.82
CA ARG A 18 6.62 -6.05 -5.59
C ARG A 18 7.96 -6.09 -6.28
N ASP A 19 8.15 -5.19 -7.24
CA ASP A 19 9.41 -4.99 -7.95
C ASP A 19 10.25 -3.94 -7.21
N TYR A 20 11.54 -4.22 -7.05
CA TYR A 20 12.56 -3.27 -6.60
C TYR A 20 13.44 -2.93 -7.80
N VAL A 21 13.19 -1.77 -8.42
CA VAL A 21 13.83 -1.39 -9.69
C VAL A 21 15.35 -1.28 -9.55
N ASN A 22 15.83 -0.69 -8.46
CA ASN A 22 17.25 -0.44 -8.25
C ASN A 22 18.05 -1.74 -8.04
N THR A 23 17.50 -2.68 -7.28
CA THR A 23 18.19 -3.94 -6.98
C THR A 23 17.90 -5.03 -8.01
N LYS A 24 16.89 -4.83 -8.88
CA LYS A 24 16.38 -5.80 -9.85
C LYS A 24 15.90 -7.11 -9.20
N ASN A 25 15.16 -7.01 -8.10
CA ASN A 25 14.53 -8.18 -7.47
C ASN A 25 13.00 -7.99 -7.44
N THR A 26 12.27 -9.08 -7.57
CA THR A 26 10.82 -9.10 -7.40
C THR A 26 10.47 -10.02 -6.23
N PHE A 27 9.48 -9.62 -5.44
CA PHE A 27 8.97 -10.44 -4.35
C PHE A 27 7.48 -10.68 -4.49
N LEU A 28 7.07 -11.93 -4.36
CA LEU A 28 5.70 -12.30 -4.05
C LEU A 28 5.50 -12.19 -2.55
N GLU A 29 4.58 -11.32 -2.12
CA GLU A 29 4.34 -11.02 -0.71
C GLU A 29 2.89 -11.34 -0.33
N VAL A 30 2.71 -12.11 0.75
CA VAL A 30 1.43 -12.31 1.43
C VAL A 30 1.47 -11.60 2.77
N LYS A 31 0.52 -10.68 2.99
CA LYS A 31 0.36 -9.94 4.24
C LYS A 31 -0.92 -10.33 4.93
N PHE A 32 -0.82 -10.87 6.12
CA PHE A 32 -1.95 -11.14 7.00
C PHE A 32 -1.98 -10.10 8.12
N LYS A 33 -3.10 -9.39 8.27
CA LYS A 33 -3.37 -8.59 9.48
C LYS A 33 -4.26 -9.41 10.40
N SER A 34 -3.83 -9.60 11.65
CA SER A 34 -4.58 -10.31 12.67
C SER A 34 -5.50 -9.37 13.46
N ASN A 35 -6.47 -9.96 14.14
CA ASN A 35 -7.35 -9.28 15.09
C ASN A 35 -6.64 -8.73 16.33
N LYS A 36 -5.43 -9.22 16.63
CA LYS A 36 -4.54 -8.67 17.67
C LYS A 36 -3.80 -7.40 17.22
N GLY A 37 -4.05 -6.93 16.00
CA GLY A 37 -3.44 -5.71 15.45
C GLY A 37 -2.06 -5.94 14.81
N GLU A 38 -1.54 -7.16 14.87
CA GLU A 38 -0.27 -7.54 14.28
C GLU A 38 -0.39 -7.74 12.75
N THR A 39 0.72 -7.57 12.05
CA THR A 39 0.79 -7.87 10.61
C THR A 39 1.95 -8.82 10.35
N ILE A 40 1.61 -10.04 9.94
CA ILE A 40 2.55 -11.07 9.53
C ILE A 40 2.76 -10.95 8.03
N LYS A 41 4.02 -10.99 7.60
CA LYS A 41 4.39 -10.88 6.19
C LYS A 41 5.26 -12.07 5.80
N SER A 42 4.72 -12.92 4.94
CA SER A 42 5.49 -13.93 4.23
C SER A 42 5.92 -13.37 2.87
N ARG A 43 7.14 -13.64 2.45
CA ARG A 43 7.62 -13.24 1.12
C ARG A 43 8.50 -14.32 0.51
N LYS A 44 8.42 -14.47 -0.81
CA LYS A 44 9.32 -15.29 -1.62
C LYS A 44 9.94 -14.39 -2.67
N GLU A 45 11.25 -14.49 -2.85
CA GLU A 45 11.94 -13.85 -3.97
C GLU A 45 11.66 -14.62 -5.26
N ILE A 46 11.44 -13.91 -6.36
CA ILE A 46 11.24 -14.50 -7.68
C ILE A 46 12.06 -13.73 -8.71
N ALA A 47 12.22 -14.34 -9.89
CA ALA A 47 12.89 -13.70 -11.02
C ALA A 47 12.29 -12.30 -11.30
N TYR A 48 13.18 -11.35 -11.59
CA TYR A 48 12.79 -9.95 -11.76
C TYR A 48 11.71 -9.80 -12.83
N ARG A 49 10.63 -9.10 -12.48
CA ARG A 49 9.44 -8.86 -13.31
C ARG A 49 8.66 -10.12 -13.75
N SER A 50 9.02 -11.31 -13.27
CA SER A 50 8.27 -12.57 -13.50
C SER A 50 7.05 -12.65 -12.57
N ARG A 51 6.05 -11.79 -12.80
CA ARG A 51 4.86 -11.61 -11.95
C ARG A 51 3.73 -12.57 -12.34
N GLU A 52 4.05 -13.85 -12.39
CA GLU A 52 3.17 -14.88 -12.94
C GLU A 52 2.57 -15.78 -11.85
N PHE A 53 1.33 -16.23 -12.07
CA PHE A 53 0.66 -17.23 -11.25
C PHE A 53 1.02 -18.64 -11.73
N ASN A 54 2.30 -19.00 -11.60
CA ASN A 54 2.80 -20.34 -11.90
C ASN A 54 2.61 -21.31 -10.70
N LEU A 55 2.90 -22.60 -10.91
CA LEU A 55 2.73 -23.65 -9.90
C LEU A 55 3.38 -23.30 -8.56
N GLU A 56 4.63 -22.83 -8.59
CA GLU A 56 5.42 -22.53 -7.39
C GLU A 56 4.91 -21.29 -6.64
N ASN A 57 4.48 -20.25 -7.36
CA ASN A 57 3.90 -19.03 -6.80
C ASN A 57 2.50 -19.29 -6.23
N ASN A 58 1.71 -20.13 -6.91
CA ASN A 58 0.40 -20.56 -6.45
C ASN A 58 0.50 -21.39 -5.16
N LYS A 59 1.47 -22.32 -5.09
CA LYS A 59 1.76 -23.08 -3.87
C LYS A 59 2.08 -22.16 -2.70
N PHE A 60 3.00 -21.19 -2.89
CA PHE A 60 3.36 -20.22 -1.86
C PHE A 60 2.15 -19.40 -1.36
N ILE A 61 1.24 -19.01 -2.26
CA ILE A 61 0.01 -18.28 -1.90
C ILE A 61 -0.92 -19.17 -1.06
N GLY A 62 -1.13 -20.42 -1.47
CA GLY A 62 -2.01 -21.37 -0.77
C GLY A 62 -1.49 -21.73 0.63
N GLU A 63 -0.17 -21.84 0.81
CA GLU A 63 0.45 -22.11 2.10
C GLU A 63 0.35 -20.92 3.08
N ASN A 64 0.27 -19.69 2.55
CA ASN A 64 0.32 -18.47 3.36
C ASN A 64 -1.01 -17.70 3.42
N SER A 65 -2.07 -18.20 2.78
CA SER A 65 -3.38 -17.55 2.77
C SER A 65 -4.51 -18.55 2.53
N PRO A 66 -5.75 -18.23 2.96
CA PRO A 66 -6.91 -19.10 2.71
C PRO A 66 -7.46 -18.99 1.28
N TYR A 67 -6.75 -18.30 0.37
CA TYR A 67 -7.26 -18.05 -0.97
C TYR A 67 -6.74 -19.09 -1.96
N ASN A 68 -7.65 -19.63 -2.77
CA ASN A 68 -7.27 -20.42 -3.94
C ASN A 68 -6.63 -19.48 -4.99
N PRO A 69 -5.36 -19.71 -5.39
CA PRO A 69 -4.69 -18.88 -6.39
C PRO A 69 -5.44 -18.77 -7.73
N SER A 70 -6.22 -19.79 -8.13
CA SER A 70 -7.00 -19.74 -9.38
C SER A 70 -8.10 -18.66 -9.36
N ASN A 71 -8.54 -18.24 -8.17
CA ASN A 71 -9.54 -17.19 -7.99
C ASN A 71 -8.91 -15.79 -7.83
N LEU A 72 -7.58 -15.69 -7.98
CA LEU A 72 -6.87 -14.43 -7.87
C LEU A 72 -6.57 -13.88 -9.25
N ASP A 73 -6.71 -12.57 -9.36
CA ASP A 73 -6.39 -11.82 -10.56
C ASP A 73 -5.81 -10.47 -10.16
N LYS A 74 -4.93 -9.93 -11.00
CA LYS A 74 -4.33 -8.62 -10.82
C LYS A 74 -5.41 -7.55 -10.97
N LYS A 75 -5.76 -6.86 -9.88
CA LYS A 75 -6.76 -5.78 -9.88
C LYS A 75 -6.18 -4.37 -9.77
N LEU A 76 -4.90 -4.22 -9.44
CA LEU A 76 -4.28 -2.92 -9.24
C LEU A 76 -2.77 -3.03 -9.41
N SER A 77 -2.18 -2.15 -10.22
CA SER A 77 -0.76 -1.81 -10.17
C SER A 77 -0.61 -0.49 -9.41
N ASN A 78 0.44 -0.38 -8.60
CA ASN A 78 0.79 0.87 -7.94
C ASN A 78 2.29 1.12 -8.11
N THR A 79 2.64 2.28 -8.68
CA THR A 79 4.02 2.75 -8.81
C THR A 79 4.17 4.09 -8.07
N PHE A 80 5.40 4.40 -7.67
CA PHE A 80 5.76 5.64 -6.98
C PHE A 80 7.28 5.77 -6.96
N GLN A 81 7.77 6.98 -6.77
CA GLN A 81 9.17 7.24 -6.44
C GLN A 81 9.30 7.31 -4.91
N ARG A 82 10.31 6.62 -4.35
CA ARG A 82 10.50 6.54 -2.90
C ARG A 82 11.87 7.05 -2.49
N ILE A 83 11.87 8.00 -1.56
CA ILE A 83 13.04 8.33 -0.76
C ILE A 83 12.94 7.56 0.57
N THR A 84 14.05 6.98 1.02
CA THR A 84 14.12 6.30 2.33
C THR A 84 15.23 6.94 3.15
N LEU A 85 14.88 7.45 4.32
CA LEU A 85 15.82 7.98 5.31
C LEU A 85 15.88 6.98 6.48
N ALA A 86 17.07 6.62 6.91
CA ALA A 86 17.28 5.68 8.00
C ALA A 86 18.14 6.32 9.08
N ASN A 87 17.59 6.44 10.28
CA ASN A 87 18.33 6.78 11.48
C ASN A 87 18.54 5.48 12.28
N VAL A 88 19.72 4.90 12.11
CA VAL A 88 20.08 3.60 12.71
C VAL A 88 20.17 3.71 14.23
N ALA A 89 20.75 4.80 14.75
CA ALA A 89 20.89 5.05 16.18
C ALA A 89 19.53 5.06 16.90
N ASN A 90 18.56 5.77 16.33
CA ASN A 90 17.22 5.91 16.91
C ASN A 90 16.24 4.81 16.46
N LYS A 91 16.71 3.83 15.68
CA LYS A 91 15.87 2.76 15.08
C LYS A 91 14.63 3.34 14.39
N GLU A 92 14.80 4.45 13.68
CA GLU A 92 13.76 5.14 12.94
C GLU A 92 14.02 5.04 11.43
N ARG A 93 12.96 4.77 10.66
CA ARG A 93 12.99 4.80 9.21
C ARG A 93 11.81 5.60 8.68
N VAL A 94 12.11 6.56 7.81
CA VAL A 94 11.13 7.37 7.12
C VAL A 94 11.12 6.98 5.65
N THR A 95 9.94 6.80 5.07
CA THR A 95 9.80 6.68 3.62
C THR A 95 8.88 7.76 3.10
N ILE A 96 9.30 8.43 2.03
CA ILE A 96 8.56 9.50 1.37
C ILE A 96 8.23 8.99 -0.03
N ASP A 97 6.94 8.77 -0.30
CA ASP A 97 6.45 8.30 -1.59
C ASP A 97 5.82 9.45 -2.37
N ASN A 98 6.35 9.70 -3.57
CA ASN A 98 5.90 10.75 -4.50
C ASN A 98 5.48 10.12 -5.84
N ILE A 99 4.79 10.90 -6.68
CA ILE A 99 4.34 10.48 -8.02
C ILE A 99 3.59 9.15 -7.96
N ILE A 100 2.63 9.07 -7.05
CA ILE A 100 1.87 7.84 -6.82
C ILE A 100 0.94 7.64 -8.01
N ASN A 101 1.16 6.57 -8.76
CA ASN A 101 0.29 6.18 -9.86
C ASN A 101 -0.41 4.86 -9.56
N PHE A 102 -1.66 4.77 -9.97
CA PHE A 102 -2.48 3.58 -9.94
C PHE A 102 -2.90 3.23 -11.35
N SER A 103 -2.86 1.95 -11.69
CA SER A 103 -3.34 1.50 -13.00
C SER A 103 -3.92 0.10 -12.99
N HIS A 104 -4.89 -0.13 -13.86
CA HIS A 104 -5.44 -1.44 -14.17
C HIS A 104 -5.96 -1.44 -15.60
N LYS A 105 -5.54 -2.41 -16.42
CA LYS A 105 -5.88 -2.45 -17.86
C LYS A 105 -5.58 -1.09 -18.53
N LYS A 106 -6.60 -0.38 -19.03
CA LYS A 106 -6.49 0.93 -19.69
C LYS A 106 -6.61 2.10 -18.72
N ASP A 107 -7.08 1.85 -17.49
CA ASP A 107 -7.32 2.91 -16.50
C ASP A 107 -6.03 3.29 -15.79
N ASN A 108 -5.84 4.59 -15.59
CA ASN A 108 -4.66 5.17 -14.98
C ASN A 108 -5.03 6.42 -14.16
N LYS A 109 -4.53 6.51 -12.92
CA LYS A 109 -4.79 7.63 -12.00
C LYS A 109 -3.52 8.01 -11.26
N ILE A 110 -3.03 9.23 -11.54
CA ILE A 110 -1.81 9.78 -10.95
C ILE A 110 -2.21 10.80 -9.87
N LEU A 111 -1.67 10.64 -8.67
CA LEU A 111 -1.81 11.60 -7.57
C LEU A 111 -0.56 12.49 -7.53
N GLN A 112 -0.51 13.51 -8.41
CA GLN A 112 0.66 14.39 -8.58
C GLN A 112 0.93 15.29 -7.36
N ASN A 113 -0.11 15.99 -6.89
CA ASN A 113 -0.08 16.89 -5.72
C ASN A 113 -0.16 16.16 -4.36
N LEU A 114 0.30 14.90 -4.29
CA LEU A 114 0.27 14.11 -3.05
C LEU A 114 1.63 13.50 -2.73
N VAL A 115 2.08 13.73 -1.49
CA VAL A 115 3.21 13.05 -0.87
C VAL A 115 2.71 12.18 0.28
N VAL A 116 3.20 10.93 0.37
CA VAL A 116 2.89 10.03 1.50
C VAL A 116 4.16 9.75 2.29
N ILE A 117 4.20 10.29 3.52
CA ILE A 117 5.28 10.08 4.48
C ILE A 117 4.86 8.96 5.45
N GLU A 118 5.63 7.89 5.51
CA GLU A 118 5.47 6.79 6.47
C GLU A 118 6.68 6.77 7.41
N ILE A 119 6.44 7.00 8.70
CA ILE A 119 7.45 6.94 9.76
C ILE A 119 7.30 5.59 10.49
N LYS A 120 8.39 4.84 10.60
CA LYS A 120 8.50 3.62 11.41
C LYS A 120 9.52 3.82 12.50
N LYS A 121 9.10 3.62 13.74
CA LYS A 121 9.96 3.70 14.93
C LYS A 121 9.70 2.54 15.87
N SER A 122 10.66 2.25 16.74
CA SER A 122 10.46 1.32 17.85
C SER A 122 9.46 1.91 18.86
N LYS A 123 8.70 1.06 19.57
CA LYS A 123 7.70 1.50 20.55
C LYS A 123 8.30 2.35 21.68
N ASN A 124 9.57 2.11 22.01
CA ASN A 124 10.27 2.78 23.10
C ASN A 124 10.88 4.12 22.70
N ASN A 125 10.85 4.47 21.40
CA ASN A 125 11.40 5.73 20.94
C ASN A 125 10.30 6.82 20.93
N MET A 126 10.33 7.68 21.96
CA MET A 126 9.44 8.84 22.09
C MET A 126 9.86 9.98 21.16
N ASP A 127 11.17 10.15 20.93
CA ASP A 127 11.75 11.28 20.19
C ASP A 127 11.90 11.01 18.70
N SER A 128 10.97 11.59 17.94
CA SER A 128 11.00 11.61 16.49
C SER A 128 11.00 13.07 16.05
N SER A 129 12.19 13.61 15.78
CA SER A 129 12.37 14.99 15.32
C SER A 129 11.55 15.28 14.07
N ILE A 130 11.46 14.31 13.15
CA ILE A 130 10.63 14.44 11.96
C ILE A 130 9.13 14.50 12.29
N ASN A 131 8.65 13.74 13.28
CA ASN A 131 7.25 13.81 13.68
C ASN A 131 6.92 15.16 14.35
N GLN A 132 7.84 15.72 15.13
CA GLN A 132 7.71 17.06 15.71
C GLN A 132 7.68 18.13 14.61
N LEU A 133 8.63 18.06 13.66
CA LEU A 133 8.69 18.97 12.51
C LEU A 133 7.40 18.95 11.69
N LEU A 134 6.87 17.77 11.36
CA LEU A 134 5.61 17.64 10.62
C LEU A 134 4.44 18.29 11.38
N LYS A 135 4.35 18.07 12.70
CA LYS A 135 3.31 18.68 13.53
C LYS A 135 3.41 20.21 13.57
N MET A 136 4.61 20.76 13.68
CA MET A 136 4.85 22.21 13.66
C MET A 136 4.42 22.84 12.33
N ASN A 137 4.56 22.09 11.24
CA ASN A 137 4.09 22.50 9.91
C ASN A 137 2.59 22.17 9.67
N GLY A 138 1.83 21.82 10.70
CA GLY A 138 0.40 21.50 10.59
C GLY A 138 0.08 20.16 9.91
N ILE A 139 1.09 19.35 9.57
CA ILE A 139 0.92 18.07 8.91
C ILE A 139 0.54 17.01 9.95
N ARG A 140 -0.73 16.61 9.95
CA ARG A 140 -1.29 15.64 10.92
C ARG A 140 -1.30 14.21 10.33
N PRO A 141 -1.00 13.19 11.15
CA PRO A 141 -1.06 11.80 10.70
C PRO A 141 -2.46 11.39 10.22
N THR A 142 -2.53 10.68 9.10
CA THR A 142 -3.77 10.08 8.59
C THR A 142 -3.53 8.66 8.09
N SER A 143 -4.57 7.83 8.14
CA SER A 143 -4.48 6.47 7.60
C SER A 143 -4.59 6.48 6.07
N PHE A 144 -3.61 5.91 5.39
CA PHE A 144 -3.61 5.85 3.92
C PHE A 144 -3.23 4.47 3.43
N SER A 145 -4.14 3.79 2.74
CA SER A 145 -3.90 2.49 2.12
C SER A 145 -3.88 2.66 0.61
N LYS A 146 -2.67 2.69 0.01
CA LYS A 146 -2.48 2.74 -1.45
C LYS A 146 -3.34 1.72 -2.20
N TYR A 147 -3.45 0.50 -1.68
CA TYR A 147 -4.32 -0.54 -2.27
C TYR A 147 -5.80 -0.12 -2.34
N VAL A 148 -6.33 0.48 -1.27
CA VAL A 148 -7.77 0.78 -1.20
C VAL A 148 -8.08 2.03 -2.01
N ILE A 149 -7.29 3.08 -1.81
CA ILE A 149 -7.43 4.33 -2.56
C ILE A 149 -7.25 4.05 -4.06
N GLY A 150 -6.20 3.33 -4.44
CA GLY A 150 -5.99 2.94 -5.83
C GLY A 150 -7.13 2.10 -6.40
N SER A 151 -7.62 1.09 -5.67
CA SER A 151 -8.78 0.31 -6.14
C SER A 151 -10.03 1.17 -6.35
N LEU A 152 -10.31 2.12 -5.44
CA LEU A 152 -11.46 3.01 -5.54
C LEU A 152 -11.35 4.01 -6.70
N LEU A 153 -10.16 4.54 -6.95
CA LEU A 153 -9.92 5.48 -8.05
C LEU A 153 -9.95 4.81 -9.43
N ILE A 154 -9.59 3.53 -9.49
CA ILE A 154 -9.53 2.75 -10.73
C ILE A 154 -10.85 2.05 -11.04
N ASN A 155 -11.60 1.61 -10.03
CA ASN A 155 -12.87 0.92 -10.23
C ASN A 155 -14.01 1.63 -9.48
N PRO A 156 -14.82 2.47 -10.17
CA PRO A 156 -15.89 3.24 -9.55
C PRO A 156 -17.05 2.36 -9.05
N ASN A 157 -17.16 1.10 -9.50
CA ASN A 157 -18.20 0.17 -9.06
C ASN A 157 -17.95 -0.38 -7.64
N LEU A 158 -16.80 -0.07 -7.03
CA LEU A 158 -16.50 -0.50 -5.67
C LEU A 158 -17.18 0.38 -4.63
N LYS A 159 -17.72 -0.26 -3.59
CA LYS A 159 -18.26 0.44 -2.41
C LYS A 159 -17.19 1.36 -1.80
N TYR A 160 -17.50 2.66 -1.72
CA TYR A 160 -16.55 3.71 -1.34
C TYR A 160 -16.96 4.52 -0.10
N ASN A 161 -18.18 4.34 0.41
CA ASN A 161 -18.80 5.23 1.41
C ASN A 161 -17.91 5.47 2.65
N ARG A 162 -17.17 4.45 3.11
CA ARG A 162 -16.22 4.58 4.24
C ARG A 162 -15.05 5.53 3.95
N PHE A 163 -14.66 5.64 2.67
CA PHE A 163 -13.50 6.42 2.22
C PHE A 163 -13.91 7.73 1.56
N LYS A 164 -15.21 8.06 1.50
CA LYS A 164 -15.74 9.28 0.85
C LYS A 164 -14.98 10.54 1.24
N LYS A 165 -14.79 10.80 2.54
CA LYS A 165 -14.03 11.98 3.04
C LYS A 165 -12.61 12.05 2.49
N LYS A 166 -11.92 10.91 2.39
CA LYS A 166 -10.56 10.84 1.84
C LYS A 166 -10.55 11.06 0.35
N LEU A 167 -11.49 10.47 -0.37
CA LEU A 167 -11.62 10.65 -1.81
C LEU A 167 -11.96 12.10 -2.14
N SER A 168 -12.88 12.74 -1.40
CA SER A 168 -13.18 14.17 -1.53
C SER A 168 -11.94 15.03 -1.28
N TYR A 169 -11.19 14.79 -0.19
CA TYR A 169 -9.96 15.53 0.08
C TYR A 169 -8.93 15.38 -1.06
N LEU A 170 -8.72 14.15 -1.53
CA LEU A 170 -7.85 13.89 -2.66
C LEU A 170 -8.37 14.63 -3.92
N ASN A 171 -9.68 14.65 -4.14
CA ASN A 171 -10.26 15.36 -5.28
C ASN A 171 -10.02 16.87 -5.19
N THR A 172 -10.15 17.46 -4.01
CA THR A 172 -9.87 18.87 -3.77
C THR A 172 -8.42 19.25 -4.08
N ILE A 173 -7.44 18.45 -3.63
CA ILE A 173 -6.01 18.76 -3.88
C ILE A 173 -5.57 18.48 -5.33
N HIS A 174 -6.46 17.93 -6.16
CA HIS A 174 -6.24 17.65 -7.58
C HIS A 174 -7.34 18.28 -8.44
N ASP A 175 -7.86 19.44 -8.04
CA ASP A 175 -8.73 20.29 -8.85
C ASP A 175 -10.00 19.59 -9.39
N GLY A 176 -10.52 18.61 -8.63
CA GLY A 176 -11.76 17.89 -8.98
C GLY A 176 -11.59 16.76 -10.00
N THR A 177 -10.37 16.41 -10.40
CA THR A 177 -10.11 15.55 -11.58
C THR A 177 -9.91 14.07 -11.28
N ILE A 178 -9.70 13.69 -10.02
CA ILE A 178 -9.26 12.33 -9.70
C ILE A 178 -10.40 11.39 -9.32
N TRP A 179 -11.51 11.91 -8.78
CA TRP A 179 -12.63 11.13 -8.27
C TRP A 179 -13.97 11.81 -8.60
N HIS A 180 -14.84 11.08 -9.30
CA HIS A 180 -16.17 11.51 -9.72
C HIS A 180 -17.24 10.66 -9.04
#